data_AF-A0A9X2B5Q4-F1
#
_entry.id   AF-A0A9X2B5Q4-F1
#
_cell.length_a   1.000
_cell.length_b   1.000
_cell.length_c   1.000
_cell.angle_alpha   90.00
_cell.angle_beta   90.00
_cell.angle_gamma   90.00
#
_symmetry.space_group_name_H-M   'P 1'
#
loop_
_entity.id
_entity.type
_entity.pdbx_description
1 polymer ?
#
loop_
_entity_poly.entity_id
_entity_poly.type
_entity_poly.pdbx_seq_one_letter_code
_entity_poly.pdbx_strand_id
1 'polypeptide(L)'
;MNLEMVMQELEALGKERTKKIYLSNGAHEPLFGVATGAMKPIFRKIKRNQPLAEELYATGNYDAMYFAGVIADPKAMSEADFERWIDRAYFYMLSDYVVAVTLAETDIAQEAADKWIASDIELKMSAGWSCYCWMLGNRPDSEFSEGKIADMLELVKNTIHDAPERTKYAMNNFMYTVGVSYLPLHDKAVEIAKEVGLVEVNSGSAKSKFLNALVNIQKAEDKGQLGFKRKYVRC
;
A
#
# COMPACT_ATOMS: atom_id res chain seq x y z
N MET A 1 9.90 -25.44 2.16
CA MET A 1 10.99 -24.67 2.80
C MET A 1 10.49 -24.23 4.16
N ASN A 2 11.33 -24.26 5.19
CA ASN A 2 11.00 -23.77 6.54
C ASN A 2 11.52 -22.32 6.73
N LEU A 3 11.24 -21.72 7.89
CA LEU A 3 11.64 -20.36 8.22
C LEU A 3 13.15 -20.12 8.04
N GLU A 4 13.99 -20.99 8.61
CA GLU A 4 15.45 -20.85 8.56
C GLU A 4 15.99 -20.79 7.13
N MET A 5 15.56 -21.72 6.27
CA MET A 5 15.97 -21.75 4.87
C MET A 5 15.54 -20.48 4.12
N VAL A 6 14.34 -19.97 4.40
CA VAL A 6 13.86 -18.73 3.76
C VAL A 6 14.65 -17.52 4.23
N MET A 7 14.94 -17.42 5.54
CA MET A 7 15.75 -16.34 6.09
C MET A 7 17.15 -16.33 5.49
N GLN A 8 17.78 -17.51 5.34
CA GLN A 8 19.09 -17.65 4.67
C GLN A 8 19.04 -17.26 3.19
N GLU A 9 18.01 -17.68 2.43
CA GLU A 9 17.86 -17.28 1.03
C GLU A 9 17.61 -15.76 0.90
N LEU A 10 16.83 -15.15 1.79
CA LEU A 10 16.61 -13.70 1.80
C LEU A 10 17.88 -12.93 2.15
N GLU A 11 18.62 -13.36 3.17
CA GLU A 11 19.90 -12.74 3.54
C GLU A 11 20.90 -12.77 2.39
N ALA A 12 21.03 -13.92 1.70
CA ALA A 12 21.91 -14.07 0.55
C ALA A 12 21.55 -13.17 -0.64
N LEU A 13 20.29 -12.72 -0.75
CA LEU A 13 19.83 -11.78 -1.78
C LEU A 13 20.01 -10.31 -1.38
N GLY A 14 20.36 -10.05 -0.12
CA GLY A 14 20.53 -8.71 0.44
C GLY A 14 21.62 -7.91 -0.27
N LYS A 15 21.36 -6.62 -0.47
CA LYS A 15 22.33 -5.67 -1.04
C LYS A 15 22.39 -4.39 -0.23
N GLU A 16 23.60 -3.96 0.10
CA GLU A 16 23.85 -2.76 0.91
C GLU A 16 23.20 -1.49 0.33
N ARG A 17 23.20 -1.33 -0.99
CA ARG A 17 22.53 -0.20 -1.64
C ARG A 17 21.02 -0.20 -1.38
N THR A 18 20.38 -1.35 -1.50
CA THR A 18 18.93 -1.49 -1.28
C THR A 18 18.60 -1.32 0.21
N LYS A 19 19.43 -1.91 1.09
CA LYS A 19 19.34 -1.73 2.54
C LYS A 19 19.37 -0.26 2.95
N LYS A 20 20.32 0.52 2.42
CA LYS A 20 20.40 1.98 2.64
C LYS A 20 19.14 2.72 2.21
N ILE A 21 18.53 2.33 1.09
CA ILE A 21 17.27 2.92 0.63
C ILE A 21 16.14 2.63 1.63
N TYR A 22 15.99 1.37 2.06
CA TYR A 22 14.96 0.99 3.04
C TYR A 22 15.16 1.70 4.38
N LEU A 23 16.39 1.78 4.88
CA LEU A 23 16.73 2.57 6.07
C LEU A 23 16.34 4.05 5.90
N SER A 24 16.64 4.64 4.74
CA SER A 24 16.29 6.04 4.45
C SER A 24 14.79 6.32 4.37
N ASN A 25 14.00 5.28 4.11
CA ASN A 25 12.55 5.28 4.07
C ASN A 25 11.90 4.99 5.44
N GLY A 26 12.69 4.67 6.48
CA GLY A 26 12.19 4.42 7.83
C GLY A 26 12.22 2.96 8.28
N ALA A 27 12.79 2.05 7.50
CA ALA A 27 13.10 0.71 8.02
C ALA A 27 14.18 0.81 9.11
N HIS A 28 14.19 -0.16 10.04
CA HIS A 28 15.25 -0.34 11.02
C HIS A 28 15.73 -1.79 11.02
N GLU A 29 16.88 -2.05 11.65
CA GLU A 29 17.36 -3.43 11.82
C GLU A 29 16.35 -4.27 12.63
N PRO A 30 16.23 -5.58 12.36
CA PRO A 30 16.96 -6.33 11.33
C PRO A 30 16.41 -6.09 9.91
N LEU A 31 17.28 -5.91 8.92
CA LEU A 31 16.92 -5.99 7.50
C LEU A 31 18.12 -6.36 6.60
N PHE A 32 17.85 -7.01 5.48
CA PHE A 32 18.85 -7.48 4.51
C PHE A 32 18.97 -6.55 3.29
N GLY A 33 17.90 -5.90 2.86
CA GLY A 33 17.87 -5.08 1.65
C GLY A 33 17.73 -5.90 0.38
N VAL A 34 16.68 -6.70 0.29
CA VAL A 34 16.36 -7.57 -0.85
C VAL A 34 15.50 -6.82 -1.86
N ALA A 35 15.93 -6.77 -3.11
CA ALA A 35 15.07 -6.24 -4.17
C ALA A 35 13.88 -7.19 -4.41
N THR A 36 12.65 -6.66 -4.43
CA THR A 36 11.41 -7.46 -4.50
C THR A 36 11.39 -8.45 -5.67
N GLY A 37 11.90 -8.05 -6.84
CA GLY A 37 12.00 -8.93 -8.03
C GLY A 37 12.92 -10.15 -7.83
N ALA A 38 13.87 -10.09 -6.89
CA ALA A 38 14.77 -11.20 -6.56
C ALA A 38 14.08 -12.29 -5.73
N MET A 39 12.92 -12.02 -5.13
CA MET A 39 12.18 -13.00 -4.30
C MET A 39 11.37 -14.00 -5.14
N LYS A 40 11.20 -13.75 -6.45
CA LYS A 40 10.38 -14.59 -7.35
C LYS A 40 10.79 -16.07 -7.40
N PRO A 41 12.09 -16.45 -7.40
CA PRO A 41 12.49 -17.85 -7.32
C PRO A 41 12.09 -18.52 -6.01
N ILE A 42 12.19 -17.80 -4.88
CA ILE A 42 11.78 -18.31 -3.56
C ILE A 42 10.26 -18.54 -3.55
N PHE A 43 9.49 -17.56 -4.02
CA PHE A 43 8.03 -17.69 -4.15
C PHE A 43 7.62 -18.89 -5.01
N ARG A 44 8.30 -19.16 -6.13
CA ARG A 44 7.97 -20.31 -7.00
C ARG A 44 8.11 -21.66 -6.30
N LYS A 45 9.02 -21.79 -5.33
CA LYS A 45 9.22 -23.01 -4.53
C LYS A 45 8.15 -23.16 -3.45
N ILE A 46 7.78 -22.06 -2.79
CA ILE A 46 6.91 -22.06 -1.60
C ILE A 46 5.43 -21.91 -1.96
N LYS A 47 5.12 -21.03 -2.92
CA LYS A 47 3.78 -20.54 -3.25
C LYS A 47 3.10 -19.93 -2.02
N ARG A 48 1.79 -20.11 -1.87
CA ARG A 48 1.02 -19.63 -0.71
C ARG A 48 1.24 -20.58 0.48
N ASN A 49 1.59 -20.03 1.64
CA ASN A 49 1.81 -20.76 2.88
C ASN A 49 1.60 -19.81 4.07
N GLN A 50 0.39 -19.79 4.63
CA GLN A 50 0.03 -18.88 5.74
C GLN A 50 0.84 -19.15 7.03
N PRO A 51 1.04 -20.40 7.50
CA PRO A 51 1.86 -20.64 8.69
C PRO A 51 3.28 -20.05 8.57
N LEU A 52 3.93 -20.26 7.42
CA LEU A 52 5.26 -19.68 7.18
C LEU A 52 5.22 -18.15 7.04
N ALA A 53 4.15 -17.59 6.49
CA ALA A 53 3.96 -16.14 6.42
C ALA A 53 3.91 -15.52 7.83
N GLU A 54 3.16 -16.13 8.75
CA GLU A 54 3.11 -15.68 10.15
C GLU A 54 4.47 -15.74 10.83
N GLU A 55 5.22 -16.84 10.64
CA GLU A 55 6.58 -16.98 11.17
C GLU A 55 7.53 -15.90 10.63
N LEU A 56 7.50 -15.65 9.31
CA LEU A 56 8.33 -14.64 8.66
C LEU A 56 7.97 -13.23 9.11
N TYR A 57 6.67 -12.91 9.15
CA TYR A 57 6.18 -11.63 9.62
C TYR A 57 6.57 -11.41 11.08
N ALA A 58 6.61 -12.49 11.86
CA ALA A 58 6.98 -12.43 13.27
C ALA A 58 8.44 -12.09 13.55
N THR A 59 9.33 -12.23 12.57
CA THR A 59 10.76 -11.91 12.73
C THR A 59 11.04 -10.43 12.97
N GLY A 60 10.12 -9.54 12.56
CA GLY A 60 10.36 -8.09 12.55
C GLY A 60 11.40 -7.64 11.51
N ASN A 61 11.93 -8.57 10.69
CA ASN A 61 12.82 -8.22 9.60
C ASN A 61 12.03 -7.72 8.40
N TYR A 62 12.31 -6.51 7.93
CA TYR A 62 11.51 -5.90 6.86
C TYR A 62 11.40 -6.77 5.59
N ASP A 63 12.51 -7.36 5.13
CA ASP A 63 12.51 -8.17 3.91
C ASP A 63 11.72 -9.47 4.10
N ALA A 64 11.80 -10.07 5.29
CA ALA A 64 11.02 -11.24 5.67
C ALA A 64 9.52 -10.91 5.81
N MET A 65 9.18 -9.79 6.45
CA MET A 65 7.79 -9.30 6.56
C MET A 65 7.20 -8.97 5.19
N TYR A 66 7.99 -8.37 4.30
CA TYR A 66 7.58 -8.16 2.91
C TYR A 66 7.30 -9.49 2.21
N PHE A 67 8.23 -10.45 2.32
CA PHE A 67 8.05 -11.76 1.69
C PHE A 67 6.91 -12.58 2.30
N ALA A 68 6.63 -12.41 3.60
CA ALA A 68 5.43 -12.96 4.25
C ALA A 68 4.17 -12.49 3.54
N GLY A 69 4.05 -11.19 3.24
CA GLY A 69 2.96 -10.67 2.43
C GLY A 69 2.94 -11.21 0.99
N VAL A 70 4.04 -11.72 0.44
CA VAL A 70 4.02 -12.39 -0.87
C VAL A 70 3.44 -13.80 -0.78
N ILE A 71 3.76 -14.54 0.28
CA ILE A 71 3.35 -15.95 0.45
C ILE A 71 2.10 -16.14 1.31
N ALA A 72 1.57 -15.10 1.96
CA ALA A 72 0.35 -15.19 2.76
C ALA A 72 -0.85 -15.66 1.92
N ASP A 73 -1.77 -16.40 2.52
CA ASP A 73 -3.08 -16.78 1.99
C ASP A 73 -4.19 -15.87 2.57
N PRO A 74 -4.59 -14.79 1.87
CA PRO A 74 -5.48 -13.77 2.40
C PRO A 74 -6.89 -14.29 2.65
N LYS A 75 -7.31 -15.29 1.88
CA LYS A 75 -8.63 -15.90 2.04
C LYS A 75 -8.75 -16.69 3.33
N ALA A 76 -7.61 -17.08 3.92
CA ALA A 76 -7.55 -17.72 5.23
C ALA A 76 -7.35 -16.71 6.37
N MET A 77 -7.09 -15.44 6.07
CA MET A 77 -6.87 -14.40 7.08
C MET A 77 -8.20 -13.76 7.50
N SER A 78 -8.41 -13.70 8.81
CA SER A 78 -9.48 -12.97 9.48
C SER A 78 -9.12 -11.51 9.70
N GLU A 79 -10.11 -10.68 10.05
CA GLU A 79 -9.86 -9.29 10.48
C GLU A 79 -8.85 -9.23 11.63
N ALA A 80 -8.93 -10.14 12.61
CA ALA A 80 -7.98 -10.21 13.72
C ALA A 80 -6.54 -10.52 13.26
N ASP A 81 -6.37 -11.24 12.15
CA ASP A 81 -5.03 -11.48 11.59
C ASP A 81 -4.47 -10.20 10.96
N PHE A 82 -5.30 -9.45 10.24
CA PHE A 82 -4.92 -8.14 9.69
C PHE A 82 -4.64 -7.12 10.78
N GLU A 83 -5.41 -7.11 11.88
CA GLU A 83 -5.11 -6.25 13.04
C GLU A 83 -3.73 -6.56 13.63
N ARG A 84 -3.39 -7.84 13.84
CA ARG A 84 -2.05 -8.22 14.30
C ARG A 84 -0.95 -7.81 13.33
N TRP A 85 -1.22 -7.89 12.03
CA TRP A 85 -0.24 -7.48 11.02
C TRP A 85 -0.05 -5.96 11.03
N ILE A 86 -1.14 -5.18 10.97
CA ILE A 86 -1.03 -3.71 10.93
C ILE A 86 -0.45 -3.13 12.22
N ASP A 87 -0.70 -3.73 13.39
CA ASP A 87 -0.12 -3.29 14.66
C ASP A 87 1.42 -3.42 14.69
N ARG A 88 1.98 -4.31 13.87
CA ARG A 88 3.44 -4.50 13.74
C ARG A 88 4.03 -3.78 12.53
N ALA A 89 3.20 -3.17 11.70
CA ALA A 89 3.64 -2.39 10.54
C ALA A 89 4.21 -1.05 11.00
N TYR A 90 5.46 -1.05 11.45
CA TYR A 90 6.09 0.11 12.10
C TYR A 90 6.45 1.27 11.16
N PHE A 91 6.32 1.10 9.84
CA PHE A 91 6.51 2.17 8.85
C PHE A 91 5.75 1.88 7.56
N TYR A 92 5.69 2.89 6.69
CA TYR A 92 4.76 2.91 5.57
C TYR A 92 4.93 1.79 4.54
N MET A 93 6.15 1.27 4.33
CA MET A 93 6.31 0.20 3.35
C MET A 93 5.67 -1.10 3.83
N LEU A 94 5.55 -1.31 5.15
CA LEU A 94 4.77 -2.42 5.70
C LEU A 94 3.28 -2.14 5.62
N SER A 95 2.83 -0.96 6.07
CA SER A 95 1.40 -0.63 6.08
C SER A 95 0.82 -0.61 4.66
N ASP A 96 1.48 0.10 3.74
CA ASP A 96 0.94 0.44 2.43
C ASP A 96 1.24 -0.64 1.37
N TYR A 97 2.39 -1.32 1.46
CA TYR A 97 2.87 -2.25 0.42
C TYR A 97 2.90 -3.72 0.83
N VAL A 98 2.63 -4.03 2.09
CA VAL A 98 2.55 -5.42 2.58
C VAL A 98 1.16 -5.69 3.12
N VAL A 99 0.75 -5.00 4.18
CA VAL A 99 -0.52 -5.25 4.86
C VAL A 99 -1.71 -4.83 3.99
N ALA A 100 -1.73 -3.60 3.49
CA ALA A 100 -2.82 -3.10 2.63
C ALA A 100 -2.95 -3.88 1.31
N VAL A 101 -1.82 -4.24 0.70
CA VAL A 101 -1.78 -5.12 -0.49
C VAL A 101 -2.38 -6.49 -0.17
N THR A 102 -2.07 -7.02 1.01
CA THR A 102 -2.56 -8.33 1.43
C THR A 102 -4.06 -8.30 1.68
N LEU A 103 -4.52 -7.27 2.39
CA LEU A 103 -5.93 -7.04 2.69
C LEU A 103 -6.75 -6.85 1.41
N ALA A 104 -6.22 -6.14 0.42
CA ALA A 104 -6.91 -5.86 -0.85
C ALA A 104 -7.25 -7.11 -1.69
N GLU A 105 -6.71 -8.29 -1.35
CA GLU A 105 -7.04 -9.59 -1.95
C GLU A 105 -8.17 -10.34 -1.20
N THR A 106 -8.82 -9.72 -0.21
CA THR A 106 -9.86 -10.35 0.64
C THR A 106 -11.26 -9.78 0.41
N ASP A 107 -12.30 -10.51 0.81
CA ASP A 107 -13.69 -10.03 0.73
C ASP A 107 -14.02 -9.00 1.84
N ILE A 108 -13.26 -9.00 2.94
CA ILE A 108 -13.40 -8.05 4.06
C ILE A 108 -12.67 -6.71 3.84
N ALA A 109 -12.01 -6.55 2.68
CA ALA A 109 -11.06 -5.48 2.45
C ALA A 109 -11.65 -4.06 2.63
N GLN A 110 -12.84 -3.82 2.09
CA GLN A 110 -13.49 -2.50 2.21
C GLN A 110 -13.86 -2.19 3.66
N GLU A 111 -14.46 -3.14 4.38
CA GLU A 111 -14.88 -2.95 5.77
C GLU A 111 -13.68 -2.68 6.70
N ALA A 112 -12.61 -3.49 6.57
CA ALA A 112 -11.40 -3.30 7.37
C ALA A 112 -10.68 -1.99 7.02
N ALA A 113 -10.60 -1.64 5.73
CA ALA A 113 -10.00 -0.38 5.29
C ALA A 113 -10.78 0.84 5.81
N ASP A 114 -12.11 0.78 5.85
CA ASP A 114 -12.94 1.85 6.41
C ASP A 114 -12.66 2.06 7.90
N LYS A 115 -12.58 0.97 8.69
CA LYS A 115 -12.21 1.03 10.11
C LYS A 115 -10.83 1.65 10.31
N TRP A 116 -9.86 1.31 9.46
CA TRP A 116 -8.51 1.87 9.52
C TRP A 116 -8.44 3.35 9.13
N ILE A 117 -9.21 3.78 8.13
CA ILE A 117 -9.32 5.21 7.75
C ILE A 117 -9.87 6.04 8.91
N ALA A 118 -10.80 5.48 9.70
CA ALA A 118 -11.43 6.15 10.82
C ALA A 118 -10.66 6.06 12.16
N SER A 119 -9.46 5.46 12.19
CA SER A 119 -8.84 5.05 13.45
C SER A 119 -7.95 6.09 14.14
N ASP A 120 -7.76 7.27 13.56
CA ASP A 120 -6.80 8.32 14.01
C ASP A 120 -5.36 7.83 14.21
N ILE A 121 -4.99 6.67 13.67
CA ILE A 121 -3.64 6.09 13.74
C ILE A 121 -3.02 6.20 12.36
N GLU A 122 -2.02 7.07 12.21
CA GLU A 122 -1.43 7.47 10.92
C GLU A 122 -1.15 6.29 9.96
N LEU A 123 -0.52 5.22 10.43
CA LEU A 123 -0.17 4.08 9.57
C LEU A 123 -1.37 3.18 9.25
N LYS A 124 -2.36 3.07 10.14
CA LYS A 124 -3.62 2.37 9.83
C LYS A 124 -4.38 3.16 8.77
N MET A 125 -4.55 4.47 8.96
CA MET A 125 -5.18 5.35 7.97
C MET A 125 -4.48 5.25 6.61
N SER A 126 -3.15 5.34 6.59
CA SER A 126 -2.33 5.16 5.39
C SER A 126 -2.59 3.81 4.71
N ALA A 127 -2.64 2.72 5.48
CA ALA A 127 -2.96 1.39 4.96
C ALA A 127 -4.40 1.30 4.41
N GLY A 128 -5.38 1.88 5.08
CA GLY A 128 -6.78 1.88 4.63
C GLY A 128 -6.94 2.56 3.27
N TRP A 129 -6.44 3.79 3.13
CA TRP A 129 -6.42 4.49 1.85
C TRP A 129 -5.62 3.72 0.78
N SER A 130 -4.47 3.17 1.15
CA SER A 130 -3.66 2.36 0.23
C SER A 130 -4.41 1.11 -0.22
N CYS A 131 -5.17 0.46 0.65
CA CYS A 131 -5.97 -0.72 0.34
C CYS A 131 -6.99 -0.42 -0.76
N TYR A 132 -7.66 0.73 -0.68
CA TYR A 132 -8.53 1.20 -1.77
C TYR A 132 -7.78 1.39 -3.09
N CYS A 133 -6.58 1.99 -3.09
CA CYS A 133 -5.77 2.08 -4.30
C CYS A 133 -5.40 0.69 -4.85
N TRP A 134 -5.15 -0.28 -3.97
CA TRP A 134 -4.87 -1.65 -4.36
C TRP A 134 -6.06 -2.32 -5.04
N MET A 135 -7.24 -2.18 -4.44
CA MET A 135 -8.51 -2.70 -4.93
C MET A 135 -8.94 -2.04 -6.25
N LEU A 136 -9.00 -0.71 -6.32
CA LEU A 136 -9.41 0.04 -7.53
C LEU A 136 -8.48 -0.24 -8.71
N GLY A 137 -7.19 -0.46 -8.45
CA GLY A 137 -6.23 -0.80 -9.47
C GLY A 137 -6.32 -2.24 -9.99
N ASN A 138 -7.13 -3.14 -9.41
CA ASN A 138 -7.15 -4.57 -9.78
C ASN A 138 -8.55 -5.16 -9.95
N ARG A 139 -9.56 -4.62 -9.26
CA ARG A 139 -10.94 -5.12 -9.26
C ARG A 139 -11.81 -4.34 -10.25
N PRO A 140 -12.86 -4.98 -10.82
CA PRO A 140 -13.84 -4.30 -11.66
C PRO A 140 -14.58 -3.20 -10.88
N ASP A 141 -14.97 -2.14 -11.60
CA ASP A 141 -15.64 -0.97 -11.00
C ASP A 141 -16.98 -1.32 -10.33
N SER A 142 -17.65 -2.38 -10.79
CA SER A 142 -18.92 -2.87 -10.24
C SER A 142 -18.84 -3.38 -8.81
N GLU A 143 -17.65 -3.61 -8.27
CA GLU A 143 -17.46 -4.00 -6.86
C GLU A 143 -17.48 -2.80 -5.90
N PHE A 144 -17.54 -1.57 -6.41
CA PHE A 144 -17.51 -0.35 -5.61
C PHE A 144 -18.80 0.44 -5.79
N SER A 145 -19.33 0.94 -4.68
CA SER A 145 -20.39 1.95 -4.73
C SER A 145 -19.79 3.27 -5.21
N GLU A 146 -20.27 3.77 -6.34
CA GLU A 146 -19.85 5.07 -6.88
C GLU A 146 -20.05 6.19 -5.84
N GLY A 147 -21.21 6.24 -5.18
CA GLY A 147 -21.50 7.21 -4.12
C GLY A 147 -20.47 7.17 -2.98
N LYS A 148 -20.09 5.96 -2.54
CA LYS A 148 -19.06 5.80 -1.50
C LYS A 148 -17.71 6.36 -1.94
N ILE A 149 -17.25 6.03 -3.15
CA ILE A 149 -15.96 6.53 -3.66
C ILE A 149 -16.00 8.06 -3.85
N ALA A 150 -17.14 8.60 -4.27
CA ALA A 150 -17.35 10.04 -4.38
C ALA A 150 -17.27 10.74 -3.01
N ASP A 151 -17.91 10.19 -1.99
CA ASP A 151 -17.84 10.71 -0.61
C ASP A 151 -16.41 10.62 -0.05
N MET A 152 -15.68 9.55 -0.37
CA MET A 152 -14.27 9.42 0.00
C MET A 152 -13.38 10.48 -0.67
N LEU A 153 -13.66 10.84 -1.94
CA LEU A 153 -12.95 11.97 -2.57
C LEU A 153 -13.24 13.30 -1.87
N GLU A 154 -14.49 13.55 -1.47
CA GLU A 154 -14.85 14.75 -0.69
C GLU A 154 -14.17 14.77 0.68
N LEU A 155 -14.09 13.62 1.35
CA LEU A 155 -13.33 13.49 2.59
C LEU A 155 -11.86 13.86 2.36
N VAL A 156 -11.25 13.37 1.27
CA VAL A 156 -9.89 13.73 0.92
C VAL A 156 -9.74 15.23 0.70
N LYS A 157 -10.65 15.83 -0.08
CA LYS A 157 -10.67 17.27 -0.35
C LYS A 157 -10.62 18.10 0.94
N ASN A 158 -11.43 17.71 1.92
CA ASN A 158 -11.66 18.49 3.12
C ASN A 158 -10.59 18.29 4.20
N THR A 159 -9.81 17.21 4.15
CA THR A 159 -8.96 16.80 5.30
C THR A 159 -7.50 16.54 4.95
N ILE A 160 -7.12 16.40 3.67
CA ILE A 160 -5.76 15.98 3.29
C ILE A 160 -4.67 16.93 3.80
N HIS A 161 -4.90 18.24 3.83
CA HIS A 161 -3.86 19.19 4.23
C HIS A 161 -3.51 19.13 5.72
N ASP A 162 -4.46 18.68 6.55
CA ASP A 162 -4.30 18.53 8.00
C ASP A 162 -4.03 17.08 8.43
N ALA A 163 -4.07 16.13 7.49
CA ALA A 163 -3.85 14.72 7.78
C ALA A 163 -2.40 14.41 8.20
N PRO A 164 -2.15 13.30 8.91
CA PRO A 164 -0.80 12.83 9.20
C PRO A 164 0.03 12.61 7.92
N GLU A 165 1.35 12.76 8.03
CA GLU A 165 2.28 12.79 6.91
C GLU A 165 2.14 11.61 5.95
N ARG A 166 2.12 10.37 6.46
CA ARG A 166 1.92 9.16 5.65
C ARG A 166 0.52 9.04 5.09
N THR A 167 -0.48 9.50 5.85
CA THR A 167 -1.86 9.52 5.39
C THR A 167 -2.03 10.45 4.19
N LYS A 168 -1.35 11.60 4.15
CA LYS A 168 -1.30 12.50 2.98
C LYS A 168 -0.83 11.80 1.70
N TYR A 169 0.23 11.00 1.78
CA TYR A 169 0.70 10.22 0.63
C TYR A 169 -0.37 9.26 0.12
N ALA A 170 -1.03 8.55 1.03
CA ALA A 170 -2.04 7.56 0.66
C ALA A 170 -3.31 8.20 0.09
N MET A 171 -3.79 9.30 0.67
CA MET A 171 -4.92 10.08 0.16
C MET A 171 -4.62 10.72 -1.20
N ASN A 172 -3.40 11.24 -1.40
CA ASN A 172 -2.97 11.76 -2.69
C ASN A 172 -2.95 10.66 -3.77
N ASN A 173 -2.45 9.47 -3.41
CA ASN A 173 -2.48 8.30 -4.28
C ASN A 173 -3.91 7.81 -4.55
N PHE A 174 -4.83 7.94 -3.59
CA PHE A 174 -6.25 7.63 -3.78
C PHE A 174 -6.89 8.52 -4.84
N MET A 175 -6.72 9.85 -4.76
CA MET A 175 -7.21 10.77 -5.81
C MET A 175 -6.66 10.40 -7.19
N TYR A 176 -5.35 10.16 -7.28
CA TYR A 176 -4.72 9.71 -8.53
C TYR A 176 -5.32 8.39 -9.03
N THR A 177 -5.50 7.41 -8.14
CA THR A 177 -6.00 6.08 -8.52
C THR A 177 -7.45 6.14 -8.96
N VAL A 178 -8.32 6.93 -8.31
CA VAL A 178 -9.69 7.13 -8.77
C VAL A 178 -9.69 7.82 -10.13
N GLY A 179 -8.90 8.89 -10.28
CA GLY A 179 -8.79 9.63 -11.54
C GLY A 179 -8.24 8.81 -12.71
N VAL A 180 -7.51 7.72 -12.48
CA VAL A 180 -6.95 6.90 -13.56
C VAL A 180 -7.67 5.56 -13.72
N SER A 181 -7.97 4.87 -12.63
CA SER A 181 -8.43 3.48 -12.63
C SER A 181 -9.92 3.30 -12.34
N TYR A 182 -10.65 4.35 -11.96
CA TYR A 182 -12.09 4.30 -11.71
C TYR A 182 -12.81 5.35 -12.56
N LEU A 183 -13.06 4.99 -13.82
CA LEU A 183 -13.61 5.89 -14.83
C LEU A 183 -14.94 6.57 -14.46
N PRO A 184 -15.88 5.94 -13.72
CA PRO A 184 -17.12 6.60 -13.34
C PRO A 184 -16.94 7.94 -12.61
N LEU A 185 -15.81 8.13 -11.91
CA LEU A 185 -15.51 9.36 -11.18
C LEU A 185 -14.23 10.05 -11.66
N HIS A 186 -13.79 9.81 -12.90
CA HIS A 186 -12.61 10.46 -13.48
C HIS A 186 -12.70 12.00 -13.34
N ASP A 187 -13.77 12.60 -13.88
CA ASP A 187 -13.94 14.06 -13.90
C ASP A 187 -14.00 14.64 -12.48
N LYS A 188 -14.73 14.00 -11.57
CA LYS A 188 -14.82 14.41 -10.17
C LYS A 188 -13.47 14.34 -9.47
N ALA A 189 -12.68 13.29 -9.72
CA ALA A 189 -11.34 13.18 -9.15
C ALA A 189 -10.38 14.25 -9.70
N VAL A 190 -10.50 14.62 -10.99
CA VAL A 190 -9.74 15.72 -11.61
C VAL A 190 -10.11 17.07 -10.98
N GLU A 191 -11.40 17.34 -10.81
CA GLU A 191 -11.92 18.56 -10.16
C GLU A 191 -11.40 18.67 -8.72
N ILE A 192 -11.55 17.59 -7.94
CA ILE A 192 -11.08 17.55 -6.55
C ILE A 192 -9.55 17.68 -6.47
N ALA A 193 -8.80 17.01 -7.35
CA ALA A 193 -7.34 17.16 -7.38
C ALA A 193 -6.90 18.59 -7.71
N LYS A 194 -7.67 19.32 -8.51
CA LYS A 194 -7.45 20.74 -8.81
C LYS A 194 -7.75 21.62 -7.60
N GLU A 195 -8.85 21.38 -6.89
CA GLU A 195 -9.21 22.10 -5.66
C GLU A 195 -8.21 21.85 -4.53
N VAL A 196 -7.79 20.60 -4.32
CA VAL A 196 -6.79 20.23 -3.31
C VAL A 196 -5.45 20.88 -3.59
N GLY A 197 -5.02 20.93 -4.85
CA GLY A 197 -3.75 21.53 -5.25
C GLY A 197 -2.52 20.78 -4.73
N LEU A 198 -1.49 21.53 -4.34
CA LEU A 198 -0.22 20.96 -3.86
C LEU A 198 -0.35 20.51 -2.41
N VAL A 199 0.00 19.25 -2.15
CA VAL A 199 0.01 18.67 -0.79
C VAL A 199 1.45 18.62 -0.30
N GLU A 200 1.79 19.43 0.70
CA GLU A 200 3.12 19.38 1.34
C GLU A 200 3.23 18.12 2.22
N VAL A 201 4.36 17.43 2.10
CA VAL A 201 4.71 16.27 2.92
C VAL A 201 6.15 16.36 3.43
N ASN A 202 6.41 15.74 4.58
CA ASN A 202 7.60 15.91 5.41
C ASN A 202 7.84 17.38 5.79
N SER A 203 6.76 18.11 6.11
CA SER A 203 6.83 19.53 6.42
C SER A 203 7.78 19.78 7.61
N GLY A 204 8.52 20.89 7.57
CA GLY A 204 9.52 21.23 8.59
C GLY A 204 10.79 20.38 8.58
N SER A 205 11.00 19.51 7.58
CA SER A 205 12.24 18.74 7.41
C SER A 205 13.01 19.14 6.15
N ALA A 206 14.30 18.80 6.09
CA ALA A 206 15.12 18.95 4.88
C ALA A 206 14.62 18.10 3.69
N LYS A 207 13.65 17.21 3.91
CA LYS A 207 13.01 16.35 2.89
C LYS A 207 11.59 16.83 2.53
N SER A 208 11.20 18.06 2.91
CA SER A 208 9.90 18.63 2.50
C SER A 208 9.78 18.63 0.98
N LYS A 209 8.59 18.26 0.48
CA LYS A 209 8.25 18.26 -0.94
C LYS A 209 6.74 18.36 -1.13
N PHE A 210 6.33 18.68 -2.35
CA PHE A 210 4.93 18.78 -2.73
C PHE A 210 4.51 17.62 -3.63
N LEU A 211 3.38 17.00 -3.29
CA LEU A 211 2.67 16.05 -4.14
C LEU A 211 1.61 16.81 -4.95
N ASN A 212 1.36 16.35 -6.18
CA ASN A 212 0.35 16.94 -7.05
C ASN A 212 -0.37 15.81 -7.80
N ALA A 213 -1.58 15.48 -7.35
CA ALA A 213 -2.38 14.41 -7.95
C ALA A 213 -2.80 14.78 -9.37
N LEU A 214 -3.22 16.04 -9.61
CA LEU A 214 -3.66 16.52 -10.92
C LEU A 214 -2.58 16.32 -12.01
N VAL A 215 -1.33 16.70 -11.71
CA VAL A 215 -0.21 16.50 -12.65
C VAL A 215 0.02 15.03 -12.96
N ASN A 216 -0.17 14.13 -11.98
CA ASN A 216 0.01 12.70 -12.20
C ASN A 216 -1.16 12.11 -13.00
N ILE A 217 -2.40 12.56 -12.77
CA ILE A 217 -3.57 12.17 -13.55
C ILE A 217 -3.37 12.61 -15.01
N GLN A 218 -2.99 13.86 -15.26
CA GLN A 218 -2.71 14.37 -16.61
C GLN A 218 -1.63 13.53 -17.32
N LYS A 219 -0.53 13.21 -16.63
CA LYS A 219 0.52 12.36 -17.21
C LYS A 219 0.03 10.95 -17.56
N ALA A 220 -0.94 10.41 -16.83
CA ALA A 220 -1.53 9.11 -17.14
C ALA A 220 -2.46 9.22 -18.35
N GLU A 221 -3.25 10.29 -18.44
CA GLU A 221 -4.07 10.62 -19.61
C GLU A 221 -3.22 10.78 -20.88
N ASP A 222 -2.16 11.58 -20.82
CA ASP A 222 -1.23 11.82 -21.94
C ASP A 222 -0.58 10.53 -22.46
N LYS A 223 -0.44 9.53 -21.59
CA LYS A 223 0.09 8.19 -21.90
C LYS A 223 -0.98 7.19 -22.34
N GLY A 224 -2.25 7.60 -22.41
CA GLY A 224 -3.37 6.72 -22.74
C GLY A 224 -3.64 5.64 -21.68
N GLN A 225 -3.40 5.96 -20.40
CA GLN A 225 -3.53 5.01 -19.28
C GLN A 225 -4.85 5.13 -18.50
N LEU A 226 -5.82 5.91 -18.98
CA LEU A 226 -7.15 5.96 -18.37
C LEU A 226 -7.83 4.58 -18.45
N GLY A 227 -8.46 4.17 -17.35
CA GLY A 227 -9.02 2.84 -17.17
C GLY A 227 -7.99 1.75 -16.89
N PHE A 228 -6.70 2.07 -16.79
CA PHE A 228 -5.67 1.07 -16.54
C PHE A 228 -5.88 0.42 -15.16
N LYS A 229 -5.98 -0.91 -15.16
CA LYS A 229 -5.98 -1.77 -13.98
C LYS A 229 -4.92 -2.85 -14.17
N ARG A 230 -4.10 -3.08 -13.15
CA ARG A 230 -3.11 -4.17 -13.12
C ARG A 230 -3.82 -5.51 -12.96
N LYS A 231 -3.22 -6.56 -13.52
CA LYS A 231 -3.73 -7.93 -13.44
C LYS A 231 -3.42 -8.65 -12.12
N TYR A 232 -2.33 -8.25 -11.46
CA TYR A 232 -1.86 -8.85 -10.21
C TYR A 232 -1.54 -7.75 -9.21
N VAL A 233 -1.99 -7.91 -7.96
CA VAL A 233 -1.75 -6.95 -6.87
C VAL A 233 -0.35 -7.10 -6.28
N ARG A 234 0.18 -8.34 -6.26
CA ARG A 234 1.52 -8.71 -5.77
C ARG A 234 2.49 -8.97 -6.93
N CYS A 235 3.80 -8.89 -6.62
CA CYS A 235 4.91 -9.16 -7.54
C CYS A 235 4.86 -10.53 -8.22
#